data_AF-A0A1Y2EUF7-F1
#
_entry.id   AF-A0A1Y2EUF7-F1
#
_cell.length_a   1.000
_cell.length_b   1.000
_cell.length_c   1.000
_cell.angle_alpha   90.00
_cell.angle_beta   90.00
_cell.angle_gamma   90.00
#
_symmetry.space_group_name_H-M   'P 1'
#
loop_
_entity.id
_entity.type
_entity.pdbx_description
1 polymer ?
#
loop_
_entity_poly.entity_id
_entity_poly.type
_entity_poly.pdbx_seq_one_letter_code
_entity_poly.pdbx_strand_id
1 'polypeptide(L)'
;LPSELRKSVGMIAIEYNVKLKTRGSGKRKITNLIRTSRSKIPDNWNSIVETVFSKTEAQRHSNMDVRKRNLDMAKRRGKYHNNNKSKGKSSINKPQLGSKVGENANPISDSNKGFKLLQSMGWTPGESLGTNNTNGIVNPIEVIVRDQSGLGA
;
A
#
# COMPACT_ATOMS: atom_id res chain seq x y z
N LEU A 1 11.93 -2.22 -9.28
CA LEU A 1 12.88 -3.33 -9.58
C LEU A 1 12.29 -4.68 -9.20
N PRO A 2 12.37 -5.72 -10.07
CA PRO A 2 12.08 -7.12 -9.73
C PRO A 2 12.78 -7.59 -8.45
N SER A 3 12.24 -8.63 -7.80
CA SER A 3 12.73 -9.05 -6.48
C SER A 3 14.16 -9.58 -6.53
N GLU A 4 14.51 -10.22 -7.64
CA GLU A 4 15.79 -10.87 -7.88
C GLU A 4 16.89 -9.82 -8.09
N LEU A 5 16.60 -8.81 -8.92
CA LEU A 5 17.49 -7.68 -9.13
C LEU A 5 17.69 -6.85 -7.86
N ARG A 6 16.68 -6.74 -6.99
CA ARG A 6 16.85 -6.08 -5.68
C ARG A 6 17.80 -6.85 -4.75
N LYS A 7 17.86 -8.17 -4.86
CA LYS A 7 18.81 -9.00 -4.08
C LYS A 7 20.24 -8.84 -4.62
N SER A 8 20.45 -8.81 -5.94
CA SER A 8 21.78 -8.55 -6.51
C SER A 8 22.30 -7.18 -6.10
N VAL A 9 21.46 -6.14 -6.19
CA VAL A 9 21.80 -4.79 -5.70
C VAL A 9 22.17 -4.80 -4.22
N GLY A 10 21.50 -5.62 -3.40
CA GLY A 10 21.86 -5.80 -1.98
C GLY A 10 23.23 -6.44 -1.77
N MET A 11 23.56 -7.49 -2.53
CA MET A 11 24.88 -8.13 -2.44
C MET A 11 26.00 -7.19 -2.89
N ILE A 12 25.79 -6.45 -3.98
CA ILE A 12 26.75 -5.43 -4.46
C ILE A 12 26.91 -4.31 -3.43
N ALA A 13 25.81 -3.83 -2.83
CA ALA A 13 25.88 -2.75 -1.84
C ALA A 13 26.73 -3.12 -0.61
N ILE A 14 26.70 -4.38 -0.18
CA ILE A 14 27.54 -4.89 0.91
C ILE A 14 29.02 -4.80 0.52
N GLU A 15 29.37 -5.30 -0.66
CA GLU A 15 30.76 -5.35 -1.12
C GLU A 15 31.36 -3.95 -1.31
N TYR A 16 30.57 -3.01 -1.82
CA TYR A 16 30.97 -1.62 -2.02
C TYR A 16 30.84 -0.76 -0.74
N ASN A 17 30.43 -1.34 0.40
CA ASN A 17 30.18 -0.62 1.66
C ASN A 17 29.23 0.59 1.50
N VAL A 18 28.17 0.41 0.72
CA VAL A 18 27.13 1.43 0.49
C VAL A 18 25.89 1.05 1.29
N LYS A 19 25.23 2.04 1.90
CA LYS A 19 24.02 1.78 2.68
C LYS A 19 22.83 1.61 1.75
N LEU A 20 22.20 0.43 1.79
CA LEU A 20 20.95 0.17 1.06
C LEU A 20 19.73 0.50 1.93
N LYS A 21 18.80 1.29 1.39
CA LYS A 21 17.45 1.46 1.95
C LYS A 21 16.41 1.05 0.92
N THR A 22 15.38 0.32 1.34
CA THR A 22 14.23 0.00 0.47
C THR A 22 12.97 0.69 0.98
N ARG A 23 12.17 1.21 0.06
CA ARG A 23 10.88 1.87 0.34
C ARG A 23 9.80 1.28 -0.55
N GLY A 24 8.55 1.31 -0.08
CA GLY A 24 7.39 0.80 -0.82
C GLY A 24 7.09 -0.70 -0.60
N SER A 25 6.11 -1.22 -1.34
CA SER A 25 5.61 -2.58 -1.19
C SER A 25 5.46 -3.32 -2.53
N GLY A 26 5.57 -4.65 -2.48
CA GLY A 26 5.43 -5.54 -3.63
C GLY A 26 6.28 -5.14 -4.84
N LYS A 27 5.59 -4.90 -5.97
CA LYS A 27 6.19 -4.49 -7.25
C LYS A 27 6.65 -3.03 -7.26
N ARG A 28 6.10 -2.19 -6.38
CA ARG A 28 6.42 -0.74 -6.25
C ARG A 28 7.56 -0.47 -5.25
N LYS A 29 8.36 -1.50 -4.93
CA LYS A 29 9.54 -1.35 -4.08
C LYS A 29 10.67 -0.63 -4.84
N ILE A 30 11.20 0.42 -4.22
CA ILE A 30 12.32 1.24 -4.69
C ILE A 30 13.52 1.00 -3.77
N THR A 31 14.69 0.80 -4.35
CA THR A 31 15.98 0.62 -3.66
C THR A 31 16.80 1.89 -3.81
N ASN A 32 17.15 2.53 -2.70
CA ASN A 32 18.00 3.70 -2.62
C ASN A 32 19.38 3.29 -2.08
N LEU A 33 20.43 3.67 -2.79
CA LEU A 33 21.82 3.47 -2.39
C LEU A 33 22.34 4.80 -1.83
N ILE A 34 22.88 4.76 -0.62
CA ILE A 34 23.37 5.93 0.11
C ILE A 34 24.86 5.75 0.35
N ARG A 35 25.66 6.64 -0.23
CA ARG A 35 27.11 6.70 -0.01
C ARG A 35 27.42 6.94 1.46
N THR A 36 28.42 6.24 1.99
CA THR A 36 28.91 6.37 3.37
C THR A 36 30.40 6.74 3.35
N SER A 37 30.97 7.09 4.51
CA SER A 37 32.41 7.33 4.64
C SER A 37 33.27 6.10 4.32
N ARG A 38 32.69 4.89 4.42
CA ARG A 38 33.37 3.61 4.15
C ARG A 38 33.16 3.10 2.72
N SER A 39 32.38 3.81 1.91
CA SER A 39 32.08 3.37 0.55
C SER A 39 33.36 3.36 -0.29
N LYS A 40 33.68 2.19 -0.87
CA LYS A 40 34.90 1.97 -1.64
C LYS A 40 34.60 1.14 -2.88
N ILE A 41 35.46 1.26 -3.89
CA ILE A 41 35.47 0.35 -5.03
C ILE A 41 36.39 -0.81 -4.65
N PRO A 42 35.89 -2.06 -4.61
CA PRO A 42 36.73 -3.23 -4.38
C PRO A 42 37.70 -3.45 -5.54
N ASP A 43 38.92 -3.90 -5.25
CA ASP A 43 39.95 -4.13 -6.27
C ASP A 43 39.52 -5.20 -7.31
N ASN A 44 38.76 -6.19 -6.86
CA ASN A 44 38.27 -7.33 -7.65
C ASN A 44 36.81 -7.17 -8.13
N TRP A 45 36.39 -5.94 -8.46
CA TRP A 45 35.00 -5.60 -8.79
C TRP A 45 34.37 -6.49 -9.88
N ASN A 46 35.12 -6.87 -10.92
CA ASN A 46 34.62 -7.73 -12.00
C ASN A 46 34.15 -9.09 -11.46
N SER A 47 35.00 -9.75 -10.66
CA SER A 47 34.69 -11.06 -10.07
C SER A 47 33.48 -11.00 -9.12
N ILE A 48 33.34 -9.89 -8.39
CA ILE A 48 32.19 -9.66 -7.50
C ILE A 48 30.91 -9.58 -8.31
N VAL A 49 30.92 -8.83 -9.40
CA VAL A 49 29.75 -8.65 -10.26
C VAL A 49 29.33 -9.99 -10.86
N GLU A 50 30.26 -10.75 -11.43
CA GLU A 50 29.99 -12.07 -12.00
C GLU A 50 29.46 -13.07 -10.97
N THR A 51 30.07 -13.12 -9.79
CA THR A 51 29.62 -14.03 -8.71
C THR A 51 28.24 -13.66 -8.19
N VAL A 52 27.94 -12.37 -8.06
CA VAL A 52 26.62 -11.89 -7.64
C VAL A 52 25.55 -12.25 -8.66
N PHE A 53 25.81 -12.00 -9.96
CA PHE A 53 24.86 -12.33 -11.01
C PHE A 53 24.62 -13.84 -11.09
N SER A 54 25.68 -14.64 -11.04
CA SER A 54 25.60 -16.11 -11.03
C SER A 54 24.78 -16.63 -9.83
N LYS A 55 25.02 -16.10 -8.63
CA LYS A 55 24.25 -16.46 -7.42
C LYS A 55 22.77 -16.08 -7.54
N THR A 56 22.46 -14.90 -8.09
CA THR A 56 21.06 -14.51 -8.30
C THR A 56 20.35 -15.35 -9.35
N GLU A 57 21.04 -15.77 -10.39
CA GLU A 57 20.46 -16.61 -11.45
C GLU A 57 20.23 -18.05 -10.97
N ALA A 58 21.18 -18.63 -10.24
CA ALA A 58 20.98 -19.93 -9.57
C ALA A 58 19.77 -19.90 -8.62
N GLN A 59 19.59 -18.80 -7.89
CA GLN A 59 18.44 -18.62 -7.00
C GLN A 59 17.12 -18.39 -7.77
N ARG A 60 17.17 -17.89 -9.01
CA ARG A 60 16.00 -17.79 -9.89
C ARG A 60 15.51 -19.16 -10.31
N HIS A 61 16.42 -20.00 -10.80
CA HIS A 61 16.08 -21.35 -11.24
C HIS A 61 15.52 -22.19 -10.10
N SER A 62 16.14 -22.18 -8.92
CA SER A 62 15.63 -22.92 -7.76
C SER A 62 14.24 -22.47 -7.30
N ASN A 63 13.97 -21.16 -7.32
CA ASN A 63 12.64 -20.63 -6.99
C ASN A 63 11.59 -20.98 -8.06
N MET A 64 11.98 -21.05 -9.34
CA MET A 64 11.10 -21.50 -10.42
C MET A 64 10.78 -23.00 -10.28
N ASP A 65 11.76 -23.82 -9.91
CA ASP A 65 11.57 -25.26 -9.66
C ASP A 65 10.69 -25.52 -8.44
N VAL A 66 10.87 -24.74 -7.36
CA VAL A 66 10.00 -24.82 -6.17
C VAL A 66 8.59 -24.34 -6.51
N ARG A 67 8.43 -23.25 -7.25
CA ARG A 67 7.11 -22.76 -7.69
C ARG A 67 6.40 -23.75 -8.60
N LYS A 68 7.11 -24.36 -9.56
CA LYS A 68 6.58 -25.39 -10.45
C LYS A 68 6.16 -26.63 -9.67
N ARG A 69 7.03 -27.14 -8.78
CA ARG A 69 6.70 -28.25 -7.88
C ARG A 69 5.49 -27.96 -6.99
N ASN A 70 5.41 -26.76 -6.42
CA ASN A 70 4.28 -26.35 -5.59
C ASN A 70 2.98 -26.21 -6.40
N LEU A 71 3.06 -25.72 -7.63
CA LEU A 71 1.91 -25.66 -8.55
C LEU A 71 1.44 -27.06 -8.94
N ASP A 72 2.37 -27.97 -9.24
CA ASP A 72 2.05 -29.37 -9.57
C ASP A 72 1.45 -30.10 -8.37
N MET A 73 1.97 -29.86 -7.16
CA MET A 73 1.38 -30.36 -5.90
C MET A 73 -0.01 -29.76 -5.64
N ALA A 74 -0.21 -28.46 -5.90
CA ALA A 74 -1.51 -27.81 -5.77
C ALA A 74 -2.52 -28.33 -6.80
N LYS A 75 -2.09 -28.61 -8.05
CA LYS A 75 -2.93 -29.25 -9.09
C LYS A 75 -3.30 -30.68 -8.73
N ARG A 76 -2.36 -31.46 -8.18
CA ARG A 76 -2.60 -32.83 -7.69
C ARG A 76 -3.55 -32.85 -6.49
N ARG A 77 -3.44 -31.86 -5.59
CA ARG A 77 -4.37 -31.68 -4.45
C ARG A 77 -5.70 -31.05 -4.84
N GLY A 78 -5.77 -30.37 -5.99
CA GLY A 78 -6.89 -29.53 -6.44
C GLY A 78 -8.11 -30.27 -7.00
N LYS A 79 -8.12 -31.61 -7.05
CA LYS A 79 -9.33 -32.36 -7.45
C LYS A 79 -10.34 -32.52 -6.32
N TYR A 80 -9.97 -32.21 -5.07
CA TYR A 80 -10.81 -32.47 -3.89
C TYR A 80 -11.40 -31.22 -3.21
N HIS A 81 -11.00 -29.99 -3.58
CA HIS A 81 -11.51 -28.75 -2.97
C HIS A 81 -11.85 -27.73 -4.05
N ASN A 82 -12.85 -28.04 -4.87
CA ASN A 82 -13.55 -27.03 -5.67
C ASN A 82 -14.87 -26.69 -4.98
N ASN A 83 -14.78 -26.05 -3.81
CA ASN A 83 -15.91 -25.34 -3.23
C ASN A 83 -15.40 -24.04 -2.64
N ASN A 84 -16.05 -22.95 -3.06
CA ASN A 84 -15.92 -21.59 -2.53
C ASN A 84 -14.64 -20.80 -2.89
N LYS A 85 -14.41 -20.61 -4.19
CA LYS A 85 -13.90 -19.31 -4.64
C LYS A 85 -15.08 -18.37 -4.83
N SER A 86 -15.58 -17.88 -3.69
CA SER A 86 -16.29 -16.61 -3.64
C SER A 86 -15.49 -15.61 -4.46
N LYS A 87 -16.12 -15.12 -5.54
CA LYS A 87 -15.81 -13.86 -6.20
C LYS A 87 -15.30 -12.88 -5.15
N GLY A 88 -14.14 -12.29 -5.39
CA GLY A 88 -13.64 -11.21 -4.58
C GLY A 88 -14.75 -10.16 -4.49
N LYS A 89 -15.42 -10.12 -3.34
CA LYS A 89 -16.21 -8.96 -2.95
C LYS A 89 -15.19 -7.82 -2.94
N SER A 90 -15.16 -7.05 -4.02
CA SER A 90 -14.61 -5.70 -3.99
C SER A 90 -15.09 -5.11 -2.68
N SER A 91 -14.14 -4.75 -1.81
CA SER A 91 -14.44 -4.29 -0.47
C SER A 91 -15.44 -3.16 -0.58
N ILE A 92 -16.71 -3.42 -0.23
CA ILE A 92 -17.79 -2.43 -0.13
C ILE A 92 -17.37 -1.22 0.74
N ASN A 93 -16.32 -1.40 1.56
CA ASN A 93 -15.77 -0.40 2.45
C ASN A 93 -14.65 0.47 1.85
N LYS A 94 -14.29 0.33 0.57
CA LYS A 94 -13.30 1.24 -0.05
C LYS A 94 -14.02 2.33 -0.83
N PRO A 95 -13.79 3.61 -0.50
CA PRO A 95 -14.31 4.72 -1.27
C PRO A 95 -13.83 4.59 -2.73
N GLN A 96 -14.75 4.76 -3.69
CA GLN A 96 -14.42 4.71 -5.11
C GLN A 96 -13.72 6.00 -5.52
N LEU A 97 -12.76 5.90 -6.44
CA LEU A 97 -12.09 7.08 -6.97
C LEU A 97 -13.11 8.01 -7.64
N GLY A 98 -13.05 9.30 -7.33
CA GLY A 98 -14.01 10.30 -7.81
C GLY A 98 -15.35 10.32 -7.06
N SER A 99 -15.62 9.37 -6.15
CA SER A 99 -16.84 9.41 -5.34
C SER A 99 -16.74 10.44 -4.22
N LYS A 100 -17.88 11.04 -3.88
CA LYS A 100 -18.01 11.94 -2.72
C LYS A 100 -18.13 11.11 -1.45
N VAL A 101 -17.30 11.42 -0.47
CA VAL A 101 -17.28 10.72 0.82
C VAL A 101 -18.57 11.01 1.56
N GLY A 102 -19.31 9.97 1.94
CA GLY A 102 -20.51 10.09 2.77
C GLY A 102 -21.75 10.65 2.05
N GLU A 103 -21.78 10.67 0.71
CA GLU A 103 -22.87 11.28 -0.08
C GLU A 103 -24.27 10.74 0.27
N ASN A 104 -24.39 9.43 0.54
CA ASN A 104 -25.65 8.78 0.92
C ASN A 104 -25.67 8.36 2.40
N ALA A 105 -24.93 9.06 3.25
CA ALA A 105 -24.94 8.76 4.68
C ALA A 105 -26.23 9.29 5.32
N ASN A 106 -26.89 8.45 6.12
CA ASN A 106 -28.05 8.88 6.89
C ASN A 106 -27.64 9.90 7.98
N PRO A 107 -28.52 10.84 8.35
CA PRO A 107 -28.30 11.72 9.49
C PRO A 107 -28.00 10.93 10.78
N ILE A 108 -27.24 11.55 11.68
CA ILE A 108 -26.94 10.95 12.98
C ILE A 108 -28.23 10.76 13.78
N SER A 109 -28.37 9.62 14.45
CA SER A 109 -29.57 9.33 15.23
C SER A 109 -29.69 10.22 16.46
N ASP A 110 -30.91 10.47 16.88
CA ASP A 110 -31.28 11.14 18.13
C ASP A 110 -30.80 10.41 19.39
N SER A 111 -30.63 9.09 19.30
CA SER A 111 -30.03 8.26 20.35
C SER A 111 -28.54 8.52 20.57
N ASN A 112 -27.86 9.21 19.65
CA ASN A 112 -26.43 9.49 19.75
C ASN A 112 -26.13 10.47 20.90
N LYS A 113 -25.10 10.16 21.70
CA LYS A 113 -24.69 11.00 22.84
C LYS A 113 -24.32 12.43 22.44
N GLY A 114 -23.63 12.61 21.31
CA GLY A 114 -23.25 13.93 20.80
C GLY A 114 -24.45 14.75 20.33
N PHE A 115 -25.41 14.10 19.67
CA PHE A 115 -26.66 14.74 19.26
C PHE A 115 -27.43 15.29 20.47
N LYS A 116 -27.60 14.46 21.51
CA LYS A 116 -28.27 14.87 22.77
C LYS A 116 -27.53 16.00 23.48
N LEU A 117 -26.19 15.95 23.49
CA LEU A 117 -25.37 16.99 24.10
C LEU A 117 -25.55 18.32 23.38
N LEU A 118 -25.51 18.33 22.04
CA LEU A 118 -25.73 19.55 21.26
C LEU A 118 -27.12 20.14 21.52
N GLN A 119 -28.15 19.30 21.52
CA GLN A 119 -29.51 19.74 21.87
C GLN A 119 -29.61 20.32 23.28
N SER A 120 -28.94 19.69 24.27
CA SER A 120 -28.92 20.20 25.65
C SER A 120 -28.22 21.56 25.78
N MET A 121 -27.33 21.89 24.85
CA MET A 121 -26.64 23.18 24.76
C MET A 121 -27.44 24.23 23.95
N GLY A 122 -28.67 23.90 23.54
CA GLY A 122 -29.57 24.80 22.81
C GLY A 122 -29.44 24.75 21.29
N TRP A 123 -28.65 23.83 20.72
CA TRP A 123 -28.57 23.66 19.26
C TRP A 123 -29.79 22.89 18.73
N THR A 124 -30.39 23.39 17.65
CA THR A 124 -31.50 22.72 16.97
C THR A 124 -31.05 22.07 15.66
N PRO A 125 -31.56 20.87 15.30
CA PRO A 125 -31.19 20.22 14.04
C PRO A 125 -31.55 21.09 12.83
N GLY A 126 -30.57 21.32 11.95
CA GLY A 126 -30.72 22.19 10.78
C GLY A 126 -30.26 23.64 11.01
N GLU A 127 -29.90 24.00 12.24
CA GLU A 127 -29.34 25.31 12.56
C GLU A 127 -27.81 25.32 12.49
N SER A 128 -27.24 26.47 12.12
CA SER A 128 -25.80 26.65 12.12
C SER A 128 -25.24 26.86 13.53
N LEU A 129 -23.98 26.48 13.76
CA LEU A 129 -23.31 26.70 15.04
C LEU A 129 -22.68 28.09 15.10
N GLY A 130 -22.73 28.75 16.26
CA GLY A 130 -22.06 30.03 16.53
C GLY A 130 -22.98 31.02 17.24
N THR A 131 -22.47 32.21 17.55
CA THR A 131 -23.23 33.31 18.18
C THR A 131 -24.23 33.96 17.22
N ASN A 132 -23.93 33.95 15.92
CA ASN A 132 -24.82 34.44 14.88
C ASN A 132 -25.31 33.22 14.09
N ASN A 133 -26.54 32.77 14.38
CA ASN A 133 -27.13 31.53 13.86
C ASN A 133 -27.31 31.49 12.33
N THR A 134 -26.94 32.56 11.62
CA THR A 134 -27.11 32.76 10.18
C THR A 134 -25.83 32.58 9.35
N ASN A 135 -24.64 32.63 9.97
CA ASN A 135 -23.37 32.68 9.22
C ASN A 135 -22.52 31.39 9.32
N GLY A 136 -22.98 30.40 10.10
CA GLY A 136 -22.26 29.14 10.26
C GLY A 136 -22.52 28.13 9.14
N ILE A 137 -21.61 27.18 8.98
CA ILE A 137 -21.77 26.06 8.05
C ILE A 137 -22.81 25.08 8.62
N VAL A 138 -23.95 24.92 7.93
CA VAL A 138 -25.04 24.01 8.34
C VAL A 138 -24.77 22.57 7.91
N ASN A 139 -24.30 22.38 6.66
CA ASN A 139 -24.04 21.07 6.08
C ASN A 139 -22.55 20.75 6.06
N PRO A 140 -22.13 19.49 6.32
CA PRO A 140 -20.73 19.10 6.25
C PRO A 140 -20.07 19.43 4.90
N ILE A 141 -18.80 19.82 4.93
CA ILE A 141 -18.02 20.08 3.72
C ILE A 141 -17.78 18.77 2.96
N GLU A 142 -18.04 18.81 1.66
CA GLU A 142 -17.93 17.66 0.78
C GLU A 142 -16.46 17.36 0.42
N VAL A 143 -16.09 16.08 0.46
CA VAL A 143 -14.75 15.63 0.10
C VAL A 143 -14.84 14.59 -1.01
N ILE A 144 -14.09 14.80 -2.09
CA ILE A 144 -14.02 13.87 -3.23
C ILE A 144 -12.78 12.98 -3.06
N VAL A 145 -12.97 11.68 -3.22
CA VAL A 145 -11.87 10.70 -3.17
C VAL A 145 -11.00 10.89 -4.41
N ARG A 146 -9.71 11.17 -4.20
CA ARG A 146 -8.73 11.34 -5.28
C ARG A 146 -7.73 10.19 -5.28
N ASP A 147 -7.05 10.02 -6.40
CA ASP A 147 -5.98 9.05 -6.52
C ASP A 147 -4.66 9.69 -6.07
N GLN A 148 -3.56 8.97 -6.23
CA GLN A 148 -2.24 9.45 -5.84
C GLN A 148 -1.58 10.28 -6.96
N SER A 149 -2.35 10.79 -7.92
CA SER A 149 -1.84 11.69 -8.95
C SER A 149 -1.57 13.09 -8.37
N GLY A 150 -0.83 13.91 -9.12
CA GLY A 150 -0.55 15.29 -8.70
C GLY A 150 -1.83 16.13 -8.68
N LEU A 151 -1.81 17.24 -7.94
CA LEU A 151 -2.91 18.21 -7.96
C LEU A 151 -3.05 18.79 -9.39
N GLY A 152 -4.22 18.62 -10.00
CA GLY A 152 -4.54 19.13 -11.35
C GLY A 152 -4.18 18.18 -12.50
N ALA A 153 -3.79 16.94 -12.22
CA ALA A 153 -3.53 15.90 -13.22
C ALA A 153 -4.80 15.19 -13.71
#